data_AF-A0A7J5NRB8-F1
#
_entry.id   AF-A0A7J5NRB8-F1
#
_cell.length_a   1.000
_cell.length_b   1.000
_cell.length_c   1.000
_cell.angle_alpha   90.00
_cell.angle_beta   90.00
_cell.angle_gamma   90.00
#
_symmetry.space_group_name_H-M   'P 1'
#
loop_
_entity.id
_entity.type
_entity.pdbx_description
1 polymer ?
#
loop_
_entity_poly.entity_id
_entity_poly.type
_entity_poly.pdbx_seq_one_letter_code
_entity_poly.pdbx_strand_id
1 'polypeptide(L)'
;MMSLIQEWRALLKRPELPFIFAQLPNYTLEPDCDWPRLRDEQRRALTLWNTAMVVTIGYGEDNDLHPLDKRHVAQRLATAAESLVYGRDREPMGPLPVMAIHKDDGIEISFIHTGGGLVCTGDVPFDILEPGGSIYRVKARRYDCYGGNGTGRASGAVRELSPVQCQFVGQ
;
A
#
# COMPACT_ATOMS: atom_id res chain seq x y z
N MET A 1 0.54 -0.30 -15.13
CA MET A 1 1.49 -1.18 -14.41
C MET A 1 1.35 -2.65 -14.82
N MET A 2 0.16 -3.25 -14.69
CA MET A 2 -0.06 -4.68 -15.00
C MET A 2 0.37 -5.08 -16.41
N SER A 3 -0.03 -4.32 -17.44
CA SER A 3 0.36 -4.62 -18.83
C SER A 3 1.87 -4.61 -19.02
N LEU A 4 2.58 -3.64 -18.43
CA LEU A 4 4.05 -3.59 -18.47
C LEU A 4 4.68 -4.87 -17.92
N ILE A 5 4.22 -5.35 -16.76
CA ILE A 5 4.73 -6.57 -16.13
C ILE A 5 4.50 -7.78 -17.05
N GLN A 6 3.27 -7.93 -17.56
CA GLN A 6 2.89 -9.06 -18.41
C GLN A 6 3.65 -9.04 -19.75
N GLU A 7 3.76 -7.88 -20.39
CA GLU A 7 4.48 -7.69 -21.65
C GLU A 7 5.97 -7.97 -21.48
N TRP A 8 6.60 -7.50 -20.40
CA TRP A 8 8.01 -7.78 -20.15
C TRP A 8 8.26 -9.26 -19.88
N ARG A 9 7.38 -9.93 -19.13
CA ARG A 9 7.43 -11.39 -18.94
C ARG A 9 7.34 -12.13 -20.27
N ALA A 10 6.45 -11.70 -21.17
CA ALA A 10 6.29 -12.27 -22.50
C ALA A 10 7.52 -12.01 -23.39
N LEU A 11 7.97 -10.76 -23.48
CA LEU A 11 9.11 -10.32 -24.29
C LEU A 11 10.39 -11.07 -23.92
N LEU A 12 10.64 -11.20 -22.61
CA LEU A 12 11.83 -11.88 -22.09
C LEU A 12 11.66 -13.41 -22.00
N LYS A 13 10.49 -13.94 -22.37
CA LYS A 13 10.13 -15.36 -22.27
C LYS A 13 10.38 -15.93 -20.87
N ARG A 14 10.05 -15.13 -19.85
CA ARG A 14 10.19 -15.46 -18.43
C ARG A 14 8.87 -15.19 -17.73
N PRO A 15 7.91 -16.14 -17.76
CA PRO A 15 6.60 -15.95 -17.12
C PRO A 15 6.73 -15.74 -15.61
N GLU A 16 7.83 -16.24 -15.02
CA GLU A 16 8.14 -16.16 -13.60
C GLU A 16 9.03 -14.99 -13.21
N LEU A 17 9.32 -14.05 -14.12
CA LEU A 17 10.21 -12.93 -13.81
C LEU A 17 9.67 -12.12 -12.61
N PRO A 18 10.44 -12.01 -11.49
CA PRO A 18 10.06 -11.20 -10.36
C PRO A 18 9.96 -9.72 -10.74
N PHE A 19 8.94 -9.03 -10.24
CA PHE A 19 8.79 -7.58 -10.42
C PHE A 19 8.70 -6.88 -9.06
N ILE A 20 9.73 -6.13 -8.72
CA ILE A 20 9.85 -5.42 -7.44
C ILE A 20 9.91 -3.92 -7.76
N PHE A 21 9.02 -3.13 -7.19
CA PHE A 21 8.89 -1.71 -7.52
C PHE A 21 8.57 -0.84 -6.31
N ALA A 22 8.91 0.44 -6.40
CA ALA A 22 8.54 1.44 -5.41
C ALA A 22 7.19 2.08 -5.77
N GLN A 23 6.30 2.20 -4.78
CA GLN A 23 5.11 3.03 -4.91
C GLN A 23 5.52 4.52 -5.00
N LEU A 24 4.72 5.34 -5.67
CA LEU A 24 4.91 6.78 -5.71
C LEU A 24 4.83 7.39 -4.30
N PRO A 25 5.73 8.34 -3.95
CA PRO A 25 5.80 8.93 -2.60
C PRO A 25 4.58 9.80 -2.32
N ASN A 26 4.44 10.32 -1.09
CA ASN A 26 3.36 11.18 -0.60
C ASN A 26 3.33 12.60 -1.18
N TYR A 27 3.65 12.76 -2.47
CA TYR A 27 3.58 14.04 -3.18
C TYR A 27 2.13 14.41 -3.53
N THR A 28 1.79 15.70 -3.37
CA THR A 28 0.44 16.24 -3.63
C THR A 28 0.44 17.62 -4.28
N LEU A 29 1.60 18.14 -4.70
CA LEU A 29 1.69 19.53 -5.21
C LEU A 29 1.25 19.70 -6.67
N GLU A 30 1.01 18.63 -7.40
CA GLU A 30 0.43 18.68 -8.75
C GLU A 30 -1.11 18.62 -8.66
N PRO A 31 -1.81 19.77 -8.81
CA PRO A 31 -3.25 19.86 -8.53
C PRO A 31 -4.12 19.03 -9.48
N ASP A 32 -3.65 18.81 -10.72
CA ASP A 32 -4.39 18.05 -11.74
C ASP A 32 -4.07 16.54 -11.70
N CYS A 33 -3.18 16.11 -10.80
CA CYS A 33 -2.73 14.72 -10.72
C CYS A 33 -3.46 13.96 -9.61
N ASP A 34 -4.15 12.89 -9.98
CA ASP A 34 -4.79 11.98 -9.02
C ASP A 34 -3.78 10.98 -8.46
N TRP A 35 -2.93 11.47 -7.56
CA TRP A 35 -1.90 10.68 -6.87
C TRP A 35 -2.45 9.44 -6.15
N PRO A 36 -3.57 9.52 -5.39
CA PRO A 36 -4.14 8.33 -4.75
C PRO A 36 -4.53 7.26 -5.76
N ARG A 37 -5.15 7.62 -6.88
CA ARG A 37 -5.49 6.67 -7.94
C ARG A 37 -4.25 6.05 -8.58
N LEU A 38 -3.21 6.83 -8.86
CA LEU A 38 -1.95 6.28 -9.39
C LEU A 38 -1.31 5.26 -8.43
N ARG A 39 -1.32 5.55 -7.13
CA ARG A 39 -0.83 4.62 -6.09
C ARG A 39 -1.70 3.36 -5.99
N ASP A 40 -3.01 3.47 -6.20
CA ASP A 40 -3.91 2.30 -6.27
C ASP A 40 -3.60 1.43 -7.50
N GLU A 41 -3.37 2.04 -8.66
CA GLU A 41 -2.99 1.32 -9.88
C GLU A 41 -1.65 0.56 -9.73
N GLN A 42 -0.71 1.12 -8.96
CA GLN A 42 0.50 0.41 -8.55
C GLN A 42 0.20 -0.76 -7.61
N ARG A 43 -0.67 -0.57 -6.61
CA ARG A 43 -1.09 -1.62 -5.67
C ARG A 43 -1.81 -2.76 -6.38
N ARG A 44 -2.71 -2.47 -7.34
CA ARG A 44 -3.45 -3.48 -8.12
C ARG A 44 -2.53 -4.40 -8.91
N ALA A 45 -1.34 -3.96 -9.27
CA ALA A 45 -0.35 -4.82 -9.92
C ALA A 45 0.11 -6.00 -9.05
N LEU A 46 -0.08 -5.93 -7.73
CA LEU A 46 0.18 -7.03 -6.80
C LEU A 46 -0.78 -8.22 -6.96
N THR A 47 -1.86 -8.08 -7.74
CA THR A 47 -2.67 -9.23 -8.17
C THR A 47 -1.91 -10.18 -9.10
N LEU A 48 -0.84 -9.70 -9.74
CA LEU A 48 0.06 -10.54 -10.51
C LEU A 48 1.03 -11.23 -9.56
N TRP A 49 1.15 -12.55 -9.69
CA TRP A 49 2.06 -13.37 -8.90
C TRP A 49 3.53 -12.95 -9.08
N ASN A 50 4.39 -13.26 -8.08
CA ASN A 50 5.81 -12.89 -8.04
C ASN A 50 6.06 -11.39 -8.28
N THR A 51 5.30 -10.57 -7.55
CA THR A 51 5.47 -9.12 -7.51
C THR A 51 5.58 -8.66 -6.06
N ALA A 52 6.31 -7.57 -5.84
CA ALA A 52 6.36 -6.88 -4.56
C ALA A 52 6.40 -5.37 -4.76
N MET A 53 5.72 -4.64 -3.88
CA MET A 53 5.69 -3.19 -3.88
C MET A 53 6.23 -2.67 -2.56
N VAL A 54 7.21 -1.77 -2.64
CA VAL A 54 7.71 -1.02 -1.49
C VAL A 54 6.91 0.27 -1.37
N VAL A 55 6.15 0.40 -0.29
CA VAL A 55 5.49 1.65 0.07
C VAL A 55 6.55 2.66 0.52
N THR A 56 6.51 3.85 -0.09
CA THR A 56 7.49 4.94 0.12
C THR A 56 6.89 6.15 0.83
N ILE A 57 5.58 6.13 1.12
CA ILE A 57 4.91 7.15 1.93
C ILE A 57 5.61 7.25 3.29
N GLY A 58 5.90 8.48 3.73
CA GLY A 58 6.60 8.75 4.98
C GLY A 58 8.14 8.66 4.91
N TYR A 59 8.70 8.27 3.77
CA TYR A 59 10.16 8.32 3.51
C TYR A 59 10.57 9.51 2.63
N GLY A 60 9.65 10.44 2.37
CA GLY A 60 9.85 11.64 1.58
C GLY A 60 9.10 12.83 2.13
N GLU A 61 9.52 13.99 1.67
CA GLU A 61 8.87 15.27 1.90
C GLU A 61 7.61 15.38 1.03
N ASP A 62 6.51 15.92 1.57
CA ASP A 62 5.24 16.09 0.83
C ASP A 62 5.35 17.11 -0.32
N ASN A 63 6.41 17.91 -0.31
CA ASN A 63 6.71 18.96 -1.28
C ASN A 63 7.79 18.58 -2.30
N ASP A 64 8.34 17.37 -2.28
CA ASP A 64 9.32 16.90 -3.27
C ASP A 64 9.01 15.47 -3.75
N LEU A 65 8.95 15.30 -5.06
CA LEU A 65 8.76 14.00 -5.70
C LEU A 65 10.02 13.11 -5.58
N HIS A 66 11.16 13.66 -5.17
CA HIS A 66 12.46 12.99 -5.06
C HIS A 66 12.89 12.76 -3.60
N PRO A 67 12.24 11.84 -2.86
CA PRO A 67 12.50 11.62 -1.43
C PRO A 67 13.99 11.55 -1.10
N LEU A 68 14.44 12.28 -0.09
CA LEU A 68 15.85 12.26 0.32
C LEU A 68 16.26 10.90 0.90
N ASP A 69 15.35 10.22 1.59
CA ASP A 69 15.61 8.93 2.23
C ASP A 69 15.56 7.73 1.27
N LYS A 70 16.36 7.81 0.21
CA LYS A 70 16.54 6.74 -0.78
C LYS A 70 17.12 5.48 -0.15
N ARG A 71 17.82 5.61 0.98
CA ARG A 71 18.47 4.50 1.68
C ARG A 71 17.44 3.53 2.26
N HIS A 72 16.41 4.02 2.97
CA HIS A 72 15.39 3.14 3.52
C HIS A 72 14.53 2.51 2.42
N VAL A 73 14.21 3.25 1.35
CA VAL A 73 13.53 2.68 0.17
C VAL A 73 14.36 1.54 -0.44
N ALA A 74 15.67 1.74 -0.62
CA ALA A 74 16.56 0.72 -1.15
C ALA A 74 16.66 -0.52 -0.26
N GLN A 75 16.71 -0.34 1.07
CA GLN A 75 16.72 -1.46 2.03
C GLN A 75 15.44 -2.29 1.96
N ARG A 76 14.27 -1.65 1.80
CA ARG A 76 13.00 -2.35 1.60
C ARG A 76 12.96 -3.10 0.26
N LEU A 77 13.46 -2.50 -0.82
CA LEU A 77 13.58 -3.16 -2.12
C LEU A 77 14.50 -4.38 -2.06
N ALA A 78 15.62 -4.27 -1.34
CA ALA A 78 16.53 -5.38 -1.11
C ALA A 78 15.85 -6.50 -0.31
N THR A 79 15.08 -6.17 0.73
CA THR A 79 14.30 -7.15 1.52
C THR A 79 13.28 -7.90 0.66
N ALA A 80 12.56 -7.17 -0.22
CA ALA A 80 11.65 -7.79 -1.17
C ALA A 80 12.38 -8.76 -2.11
N ALA A 81 13.58 -8.40 -2.58
CA ALA A 81 14.39 -9.27 -3.45
C ALA A 81 14.93 -10.50 -2.72
N GLU A 82 15.39 -10.33 -1.48
CA GLU A 82 15.80 -11.43 -0.59
C GLU A 82 14.70 -12.50 -0.46
N SER A 83 13.45 -12.06 -0.30
CA SER A 83 12.30 -12.94 -0.19
C SER A 83 11.91 -13.57 -1.54
N LEU A 84 11.58 -12.75 -2.55
CA LEU A 84 11.00 -13.24 -3.81
C LEU A 84 12.00 -13.94 -4.73
N VAL A 85 13.27 -13.50 -4.72
CA VAL A 85 14.30 -13.98 -5.66
C VAL A 85 15.21 -15.01 -5.01
N TYR A 86 15.58 -14.78 -3.75
CA TYR A 86 16.56 -15.61 -3.06
C TYR A 86 15.94 -16.59 -2.04
N GLY A 87 14.61 -16.59 -1.89
CA GLY A 87 13.89 -17.53 -1.03
C GLY A 87 14.21 -17.39 0.46
N ARG A 88 14.67 -16.21 0.90
CA ARG A 88 14.91 -15.95 2.32
C ARG A 88 13.58 -15.73 3.05
N ASP A 89 13.51 -16.22 4.28
CA ASP A 89 12.37 -15.98 5.18
C ASP A 89 12.39 -14.53 5.69
N ARG A 90 11.88 -13.64 4.85
CA ARG A 90 11.74 -12.20 5.07
C ARG A 90 10.37 -11.79 4.56
N GLU A 91 9.68 -10.96 5.34
CA GLU A 91 8.46 -10.28 4.91
C GLU A 91 8.79 -9.33 3.75
N PRO A 92 8.36 -9.59 2.50
CA PRO A 92 8.77 -8.80 1.33
C PRO A 92 8.14 -7.41 1.27
N MET A 93 7.03 -7.19 1.97
CA MET A 93 6.19 -6.00 1.83
C MET A 93 5.77 -5.45 3.19
N GLY A 94 5.40 -4.17 3.22
CA GLY A 94 4.71 -3.61 4.37
C GLY A 94 3.23 -4.01 4.41
N PRO A 95 2.50 -3.62 5.46
CA PRO A 95 1.08 -3.89 5.58
C PRO A 95 0.30 -3.51 4.32
N LEU A 96 -0.37 -4.48 3.70
CA LEU A 96 -1.23 -4.25 2.55
C LEU A 96 -2.69 -4.37 2.97
N PRO A 97 -3.51 -3.33 2.75
CA PRO A 97 -4.92 -3.42 3.07
C PRO A 97 -5.64 -4.33 2.06
N VAL A 98 -6.43 -5.26 2.57
CA VAL A 98 -7.14 -6.28 1.78
C VAL A 98 -8.65 -6.21 1.92
N MET A 99 -9.15 -5.54 2.97
CA MET A 99 -10.57 -5.45 3.23
C MET A 99 -10.91 -4.19 4.00
N ALA A 100 -12.07 -3.62 3.70
CA ALA A 100 -12.69 -2.50 4.40
C ALA A 100 -14.12 -2.87 4.76
N ILE A 101 -14.53 -2.64 6.00
CA ILE A 101 -15.91 -2.85 6.45
C ILE A 101 -16.38 -1.59 7.15
N HIS A 102 -17.47 -1.01 6.63
CA HIS A 102 -18.18 0.06 7.33
C HIS A 102 -18.85 -0.48 8.60
N LYS A 103 -18.70 0.24 9.70
CA LYS A 103 -19.27 0.00 11.03
C LYS A 103 -20.05 1.24 11.46
N ASP A 104 -20.89 1.11 12.49
CA ASP A 104 -21.71 2.23 12.97
C ASP A 104 -20.88 3.43 13.44
N ASP A 105 -19.65 3.21 13.89
CA ASP A 105 -18.73 4.20 14.43
C ASP A 105 -17.48 4.46 13.58
N GLY A 106 -17.39 3.88 12.37
CA GLY A 106 -16.24 4.06 11.48
C GLY A 106 -16.04 2.99 10.43
N ILE A 107 -14.77 2.78 10.04
CA ILE A 107 -14.34 1.72 9.12
C ILE A 107 -13.30 0.86 9.80
N GLU A 108 -13.50 -0.45 9.72
CA GLU A 108 -12.51 -1.46 10.06
C GLU A 108 -11.75 -1.90 8.79
N ILE A 109 -10.42 -1.87 8.86
CA ILE A 109 -9.51 -2.23 7.78
C ILE A 109 -8.76 -3.48 8.18
N SER A 110 -8.71 -4.48 7.30
CA SER A 110 -7.83 -5.64 7.47
C SER A 110 -6.61 -5.53 6.57
N PHE A 111 -5.47 -5.91 7.11
CA PHE A 111 -4.17 -5.91 6.44
C PHE A 111 -3.60 -7.33 6.39
N ILE A 112 -2.84 -7.59 5.33
CA ILE A 112 -1.86 -8.68 5.25
C ILE A 112 -0.44 -8.08 5.25
N HIS A 113 0.60 -8.91 5.23
CA HIS A 113 2.01 -8.45 5.21
C HIS A 113 2.37 -7.56 6.41
N THR A 114 1.80 -7.87 7.57
CA THR A 114 2.01 -7.10 8.80
C THR A 114 3.32 -7.43 9.50
N GLY A 115 4.03 -8.49 9.08
CA GLY A 115 5.25 -8.95 9.74
C GLY A 115 5.06 -9.12 11.25
N GLY A 116 5.78 -8.29 12.02
CA GLY A 116 5.72 -8.24 13.49
C GLY A 116 4.46 -7.60 14.10
N GLY A 117 3.51 -7.15 13.27
CA GLY A 117 2.24 -6.56 13.68
C GLY A 117 2.07 -5.11 13.24
N LEU A 118 0.90 -4.54 13.56
CA LEU A 118 0.58 -3.15 13.29
C LEU A 118 0.81 -2.32 14.56
N VAL A 119 1.55 -1.21 14.43
CA VAL A 119 1.73 -0.24 15.51
C VAL A 119 1.31 1.13 14.98
N CYS A 120 0.36 1.76 15.68
CA CYS A 120 -0.13 3.08 15.33
C CYS A 120 0.27 4.08 16.43
N THR A 121 1.16 5.01 16.10
CA THR A 121 1.61 6.09 16.99
C THR A 121 0.96 7.41 16.59
N GLY A 122 -0.28 7.63 17.02
CA GLY A 122 -1.04 8.84 16.74
C GLY A 122 -2.10 8.64 15.65
N ASP A 123 -2.58 9.76 15.08
CA ASP A 123 -3.50 9.72 13.95
C ASP A 123 -2.73 9.38 12.68
N VAL A 124 -3.14 8.32 11.98
CA VAL A 124 -2.55 7.96 10.68
C VAL A 124 -3.54 8.33 9.59
N PRO A 125 -3.22 9.26 8.68
CA PRO A 125 -4.09 9.55 7.55
C PRO A 125 -4.17 8.33 6.63
N PHE A 126 -5.24 8.19 5.86
CA PHE A 126 -5.29 7.29 4.71
C PHE A 126 -6.36 7.76 3.73
N ASP A 127 -6.20 7.36 2.46
CA ASP A 127 -7.14 7.70 1.40
C ASP A 127 -8.00 6.45 1.09
N ILE A 128 -9.32 6.65 1.09
CA ILE A 128 -10.30 5.65 0.65
C ILE A 128 -10.70 5.99 -0.78
N LEU A 129 -10.60 5.01 -1.67
CA LEU A 129 -11.07 5.14 -3.04
C LEU A 129 -12.34 4.31 -3.20
N GLU A 130 -13.42 4.97 -3.58
CA GLU A 130 -14.65 4.28 -3.97
C GLU A 130 -14.59 3.84 -5.43
N PRO A 131 -15.29 2.74 -5.80
CA PRO A 131 -15.38 2.29 -7.19
C PRO A 131 -15.89 3.37 -8.16
N GLY A 132 -16.67 4.34 -7.68
CA GLY A 132 -17.15 5.49 -8.45
C GLY A 132 -16.12 6.60 -8.69
N GLY A 133 -14.90 6.45 -8.17
CA GLY A 133 -13.79 7.40 -8.33
C GLY A 133 -13.72 8.48 -7.25
N SER A 134 -14.65 8.52 -6.29
CA SER A 134 -14.59 9.41 -5.13
C SER A 134 -13.41 9.04 -4.23
N ILE A 135 -12.71 10.06 -3.72
CA ILE A 135 -11.57 9.91 -2.83
C ILE A 135 -11.89 10.59 -1.50
N TYR A 136 -11.78 9.86 -0.40
CA TYR A 136 -11.99 10.37 0.94
C TYR A 136 -10.71 10.27 1.74
N ARG A 137 -10.21 11.42 2.22
CA ARG A 137 -9.10 11.46 3.17
C ARG A 137 -9.64 11.34 4.59
N VAL A 138 -9.19 10.32 5.29
CA VAL A 138 -9.68 9.99 6.63
C VAL A 138 -8.51 9.76 7.58
N LYS A 139 -8.79 9.71 8.89
CA LYS A 139 -7.79 9.49 9.93
C LYS A 139 -8.11 8.22 10.70
N ALA A 140 -7.18 7.28 10.71
CA ALA A 140 -7.22 6.14 11.63
C ALA A 140 -7.07 6.68 13.04
N ARG A 141 -7.95 6.23 13.94
CA ARG A 141 -7.79 6.51 15.37
C ARG A 141 -7.17 5.29 16.03
N ARG A 142 -6.49 5.51 17.15
CA ARG A 142 -5.71 4.56 17.95
C ARG A 142 -6.42 3.25 18.35
N TYR A 143 -7.69 3.06 18.05
CA TYR A 143 -8.45 1.88 18.44
C TYR A 143 -7.96 0.65 17.66
N ASP A 144 -7.21 -0.19 18.36
CA ASP A 144 -7.15 -1.63 18.13
C ASP A 144 -6.36 -2.08 16.89
N CYS A 145 -5.13 -1.59 16.75
CA CYS A 145 -4.12 -2.29 15.95
C CYS A 145 -3.71 -3.60 16.62
N TYR A 146 -4.45 -4.67 16.35
CA TYR A 146 -4.07 -6.03 16.74
C TYR A 146 -3.66 -6.81 15.48
N GLY A 147 -2.48 -7.40 15.50
CA GLY A 147 -2.00 -8.21 14.40
C GLY A 147 -0.74 -8.97 14.79
N GLY A 148 -0.69 -10.23 14.40
CA GLY A 148 0.47 -11.11 14.50
C GLY A 148 0.57 -11.93 13.22
N ASN A 149 1.79 -12.31 12.86
CA ASN A 149 2.18 -13.18 11.74
C ASN A 149 1.26 -13.06 10.50
N GLY A 150 1.43 -11.98 9.76
CA GLY A 150 0.93 -11.87 8.38
C GLY A 150 -0.51 -11.35 8.24
N THR A 151 -1.25 -11.12 9.33
CA THR A 151 -2.55 -10.41 9.29
C THR A 151 -2.67 -9.38 10.42
N GLY A 152 -3.50 -8.35 10.24
CA GLY A 152 -3.80 -7.36 11.27
C GLY A 152 -5.05 -6.54 10.96
N ARG A 153 -5.61 -5.87 11.97
CA ARG A 153 -6.76 -4.96 11.81
C ARG A 153 -6.42 -3.56 12.31
N ALA A 154 -7.06 -2.55 11.73
CA ALA A 154 -7.07 -1.18 12.26
C ALA A 154 -8.47 -0.59 12.08
N SER A 155 -8.87 0.33 12.97
CA SER A 155 -10.16 1.03 12.86
C SER A 155 -9.99 2.54 12.80
N GLY A 156 -10.90 3.23 12.11
CA GLY A 156 -10.90 4.69 11.99
C GLY A 156 -12.31 5.25 11.92
N ALA A 157 -12.56 6.36 12.61
CA ALA A 157 -13.86 7.03 12.54
C ALA A 157 -13.95 7.90 11.29
N VAL A 158 -14.99 7.71 10.48
CA VAL A 158 -15.29 8.57 9.34
C VAL A 158 -16.63 9.23 9.58
N ARG A 159 -16.69 10.56 9.53
CA ARG A 159 -17.97 11.26 9.53
C ARG A 159 -18.49 11.26 8.10
N GLU A 160 -19.55 10.47 7.90
CA GLU A 160 -20.34 10.33 6.67
C GLU A 160 -19.64 9.57 5.52
N LEU A 161 -19.84 8.24 5.49
CA LEU A 161 -19.74 7.47 4.26
C LEU A 161 -21.09 6.82 3.98
N SER A 162 -21.50 6.85 2.71
CA SER A 162 -22.58 5.99 2.24
C SER A 162 -22.11 4.52 2.29
N PRO A 163 -22.99 3.53 2.46
CA PRO A 163 -22.60 2.12 2.60
C PRO A 163 -22.00 1.60 1.29
N VAL A 164 -20.69 1.77 1.12
CA VAL A 164 -19.93 1.36 -0.08
C VAL A 164 -18.79 0.45 0.34
N GLN A 165 -18.53 -0.57 -0.46
CA GLN A 165 -17.33 -1.41 -0.35
C GLN A 165 -16.09 -0.55 -0.67
N CYS A 166 -15.39 -0.09 0.36
CA CYS A 166 -14.20 0.73 0.21
C CYS A 166 -13.00 -0.11 -0.27
N GLN A 167 -12.26 0.36 -1.28
CA GLN A 167 -10.96 -0.18 -1.66
C GLN A 167 -9.87 0.74 -1.08
N PHE A 168 -8.86 0.15 -0.46
CA PHE A 168 -7.82 0.91 0.25
C PHE A 168 -6.55 1.12 -0.58
N VAL A 169 -6.01 2.32 -0.45
CA VAL A 169 -4.65 2.69 -0.84
C VAL A 169 -3.84 2.86 0.45
N GLY A 170 -2.98 1.89 0.76
CA GLY A 170 -2.21 1.88 2.02
C GLY A 170 -1.14 2.98 2.09
N GLN A 171 -0.86 3.47 3.31
CA GLN A 171 0.27 4.33 3.68
C GLN A 171 1.44 3.52 4.23
#